data_AF-A0A137NQU2-F1
#
_entry.id   AF-A0A137NQU2-F1
#
_cell.length_a   1.000
_cell.length_b   1.000
_cell.length_c   1.000
_cell.angle_alpha   90.00
_cell.angle_beta   90.00
_cell.angle_gamma   90.00
#
_symmetry.space_group_name_H-M   'P 1'
#
loop_
_entity.id
_entity.type
_entity.pdbx_description
1 polymer ?
#
loop_
_entity_poly.entity_id
_entity_poly.type
_entity_poly.pdbx_seq_one_letter_code
_entity_poly.pdbx_strand_id
1 'polypeptide(L)'
;MGKNTLISPLLTKSIAQYLKNKIISLKWSLAKYKGIANGILTYYTRGPDLPSWSLKSQATVHALKAMDKVKVYPSLKFYRDHGNKLTTSTCNTTELKKSKIPKEFRALAHNLVKSYLEPRLGSEIFDSLNHWENSEPLEIEWLIPHNLELNAENPILLYFHGGGFFEGALGIKL
;
A
#
# COMPACT_ATOMS: atom_id res chain seq x y z
N MET A 1 -10.26 -58.22 -12.94
CA MET A 1 -9.61 -57.34 -11.95
C MET A 1 -9.36 -55.99 -12.60
N GLY A 2 -9.89 -54.91 -12.04
CA GLY A 2 -9.68 -53.56 -12.56
C GLY A 2 -10.62 -52.55 -11.93
N LYS A 3 -10.50 -52.30 -10.62
CA LYS A 3 -11.20 -51.20 -9.97
C LYS A 3 -10.53 -49.88 -10.37
N ASN A 4 -10.93 -49.33 -11.52
CA ASN A 4 -10.63 -47.95 -11.86
C ASN A 4 -11.44 -47.06 -10.92
N THR A 5 -10.79 -46.67 -9.82
CA THR A 5 -11.37 -45.80 -8.81
C THR A 5 -11.39 -44.40 -9.40
N LEU A 6 -12.52 -44.00 -9.98
CA LEU A 6 -12.76 -42.64 -10.47
C LEU A 6 -12.62 -41.66 -9.29
N ILE A 7 -11.48 -40.97 -9.22
CA ILE A 7 -11.27 -39.90 -8.25
C ILE A 7 -12.29 -38.80 -8.55
N SER A 8 -13.13 -38.46 -7.59
CA SER A 8 -14.23 -37.53 -7.80
C SER A 8 -13.70 -36.12 -8.17
N PRO A 9 -14.39 -35.37 -9.05
CA PRO A 9 -14.03 -33.99 -9.41
C PRO A 9 -13.96 -33.01 -8.22
N LEU A 10 -14.62 -33.35 -7.11
CA LEU A 10 -14.54 -32.60 -5.85
C LEU A 10 -13.21 -32.83 -5.14
N LEU A 11 -12.70 -34.06 -5.14
CA LEU A 11 -11.41 -34.40 -4.54
C LEU A 11 -10.27 -33.70 -5.27
N THR A 12 -10.29 -33.69 -6.62
CA THR A 12 -9.26 -33.03 -7.44
C THR A 12 -9.25 -31.51 -7.26
N LYS A 13 -10.40 -30.85 -7.14
CA LYS A 13 -10.50 -29.42 -6.81
C LYS A 13 -9.93 -29.09 -5.42
N SER A 14 -10.20 -29.93 -4.42
CA SER A 14 -9.68 -29.73 -3.05
C SER A 14 -8.15 -29.85 -2.99
N ILE A 15 -7.57 -30.83 -3.69
CA ILE A 15 -6.12 -31.04 -3.77
C ILE A 15 -5.45 -29.87 -4.50
N ALA A 16 -6.03 -29.42 -5.63
CA ALA A 16 -5.51 -28.27 -6.37
C ALA A 16 -5.51 -26.99 -5.52
N GLN A 17 -6.58 -26.75 -4.74
CA GLN A 17 -6.64 -25.60 -3.84
C GLN A 17 -5.63 -25.70 -2.70
N TYR A 18 -5.45 -26.89 -2.11
CA TYR A 18 -4.43 -27.13 -1.08
C TYR A 18 -3.00 -26.86 -1.61
N LEU A 19 -2.67 -27.40 -2.78
CA LEU A 19 -1.36 -27.18 -3.42
C LEU A 19 -1.15 -25.70 -3.75
N LYS A 20 -2.16 -25.00 -4.26
CA LYS A 20 -2.12 -23.56 -4.51
C LYS A 20 -1.81 -22.77 -3.24
N ASN A 21 -2.49 -23.08 -2.13
CA ASN A 21 -2.25 -22.43 -0.84
C ASN A 21 -0.83 -22.71 -0.32
N LYS A 22 -0.33 -23.94 -0.46
CA LYS A 22 1.02 -24.33 -0.04
C LYS A 22 2.11 -23.63 -0.86
N ILE A 23 1.93 -23.50 -2.16
CA ILE A 23 2.83 -22.75 -3.04
C ILE A 23 2.87 -21.27 -2.66
N ILE A 24 1.71 -20.65 -2.39
CA ILE A 24 1.63 -19.26 -1.94
C ILE A 24 2.37 -19.08 -0.60
N SER A 25 2.14 -19.97 0.36
CA SER A 25 2.83 -19.95 1.65
C SER A 25 4.35 -20.05 1.51
N LEU A 26 4.84 -20.93 0.64
CA LEU A 26 6.28 -21.07 0.39
C LEU A 26 6.87 -19.79 -0.22
N LYS A 27 6.19 -19.19 -1.21
CA LYS A 27 6.62 -17.92 -1.82
C LYS A 27 6.67 -16.79 -0.78
N TRP A 28 5.68 -16.73 0.12
CA TRP A 28 5.66 -15.75 1.21
C TRP A 28 6.84 -15.92 2.16
N SER A 29 7.13 -17.15 2.59
CA SER A 29 8.28 -17.44 3.45
C SER A 29 9.60 -17.05 2.79
N LEU A 30 9.80 -17.42 1.52
CA LEU A 30 11.00 -17.06 0.76
C LEU A 30 11.17 -15.54 0.64
N ALA A 31 10.08 -14.83 0.32
CA ALA A 31 10.12 -13.37 0.22
C ALA A 31 10.37 -12.70 1.57
N LYS A 32 9.79 -13.20 2.66
CA LYS A 32 10.08 -12.73 4.01
C LYS A 32 11.58 -12.79 4.30
N TYR A 33 12.22 -13.95 4.11
CA TYR A 33 13.65 -14.11 4.38
C TYR A 33 14.51 -13.26 3.47
N LYS A 34 14.17 -13.16 2.18
CA LYS A 34 14.85 -12.26 1.25
C LYS A 34 14.74 -10.79 1.67
N GLY A 35 13.56 -10.37 2.14
CA GLY A 35 13.32 -9.04 2.68
C GLY A 35 14.14 -8.76 3.93
N ILE A 36 14.17 -9.69 4.89
CA ILE A 36 15.00 -9.58 6.11
C ILE A 36 16.47 -9.40 5.73
N ALA A 37 17.00 -10.28 4.87
CA ALA A 37 18.40 -10.22 4.44
C ALA A 37 18.73 -8.87 3.76
N ASN A 38 17.83 -8.37 2.90
CA ASN A 38 18.00 -7.08 2.24
C ASN A 38 17.94 -5.90 3.23
N GLY A 39 17.03 -5.95 4.22
CA GLY A 39 16.94 -4.91 5.25
C GLY A 39 18.19 -4.84 6.12
N ILE A 40 18.74 -6.00 6.51
CA ILE A 40 20.00 -6.08 7.24
C ILE A 40 21.16 -5.53 6.41
N LEU A 41 21.27 -5.97 5.15
CA LEU A 41 22.32 -5.50 4.24
C LEU A 41 22.25 -3.98 4.04
N THR A 42 21.05 -3.43 3.84
CA THR A 42 20.84 -1.99 3.65
C THR A 42 21.25 -1.22 4.91
N TYR A 43 20.84 -1.68 6.10
CA TYR A 43 21.21 -1.05 7.37
C TYR A 43 22.72 -0.91 7.54
N TYR A 44 23.49 -1.97 7.25
CA TYR A 44 24.95 -1.95 7.42
C TYR A 44 25.70 -1.23 6.29
N THR A 45 25.13 -1.14 5.09
CA THR A 45 25.80 -0.51 3.94
C THR A 45 25.46 0.97 3.77
N ARG A 46 24.25 1.38 4.14
CA ARG A 46 23.71 2.73 3.91
C ARG A 46 23.21 3.41 5.18
N GLY A 47 23.17 2.70 6.30
CA GLY A 47 22.51 3.16 7.51
C GLY A 47 21.00 2.92 7.47
N PRO A 48 20.27 3.38 8.51
CA PRO A 48 18.84 3.18 8.58
C PRO A 48 18.07 4.08 7.60
N ASP A 49 17.05 3.53 6.94
CA ASP A 49 16.16 4.29 6.01
C ASP A 49 15.52 5.51 6.69
N LEU A 50 15.28 5.43 8.01
CA LEU A 50 14.87 6.55 8.85
C LEU A 50 15.78 6.64 10.07
N PRO A 51 16.20 7.83 10.50
CA PRO A 51 17.13 7.98 11.64
C PRO A 51 16.67 7.30 12.94
N SER A 52 15.36 7.17 13.15
CA SER A 52 14.76 6.53 14.32
C SER A 52 14.64 5.01 14.23
N TRP A 53 14.98 4.41 13.08
CA TRP A 53 14.81 2.98 12.88
C TRP A 53 15.98 2.18 13.42
N SER A 54 15.65 1.23 14.29
CA SER A 54 16.57 0.16 14.66
C SER A 54 16.74 -0.84 13.51
N LEU A 55 17.81 -1.66 13.57
CA LEU A 55 18.00 -2.80 12.66
C LEU A 55 16.77 -3.71 12.60
N LYS A 56 16.12 -3.95 13.75
CA LYS A 56 14.90 -4.73 13.83
C LYS A 56 13.76 -4.08 13.04
N SER A 57 13.57 -2.76 13.18
CA SER A 57 12.54 -2.02 12.45
C SER A 57 12.77 -2.09 10.94
N GLN A 58 14.00 -1.86 10.48
CA GLN A 58 14.32 -1.93 9.05
C GLN A 58 14.17 -3.34 8.48
N ALA A 59 14.70 -4.37 9.16
CA ALA A 59 14.52 -5.76 8.75
C ALA A 59 13.03 -6.15 8.67
N THR A 60 12.22 -5.68 9.63
CA THR A 60 10.77 -5.93 9.65
C THR A 60 10.09 -5.27 8.45
N VAL A 61 10.37 -3.99 8.18
CA VAL A 61 9.73 -3.28 7.06
C VAL A 61 10.15 -3.87 5.71
N HIS A 62 11.43 -4.23 5.54
CA HIS A 62 11.88 -4.87 4.30
C HIS A 62 11.28 -6.27 4.12
N ALA A 63 11.08 -7.03 5.21
CA ALA A 63 10.36 -8.30 5.18
C ALA A 63 8.92 -8.10 4.70
N LEU A 64 8.20 -7.14 5.28
CA LEU A 64 6.82 -6.82 4.89
C LEU A 64 6.74 -6.35 3.43
N LYS A 65 7.59 -5.41 3.00
CA LYS A 65 7.68 -4.96 1.60
C LYS A 65 7.92 -6.12 0.62
N ALA A 66 8.81 -7.06 0.98
CA ALA A 66 9.09 -8.20 0.12
C ALA A 66 7.93 -9.20 0.06
N MET A 67 7.27 -9.45 1.20
CA MET A 67 6.07 -10.29 1.27
C MET A 67 4.91 -9.65 0.47
N ASP A 68 4.79 -8.33 0.51
CA ASP A 68 3.76 -7.60 -0.22
C ASP A 68 3.96 -7.68 -1.73
N LYS A 69 5.20 -7.68 -2.23
CA LYS A 69 5.50 -7.95 -3.65
C LYS A 69 5.10 -9.35 -4.12
N VAL A 70 4.99 -10.32 -3.21
CA VAL A 70 4.46 -11.66 -3.52
C VAL A 70 2.94 -11.65 -3.56
N LYS A 71 2.30 -10.69 -2.89
CA LYS A 71 0.89 -10.45 -3.07
C LYS A 71 0.70 -9.87 -4.47
N VAL A 72 0.29 -10.72 -5.39
CA VAL A 72 -0.38 -10.27 -6.61
C VAL A 72 -1.74 -9.76 -6.13
N TYR A 73 -1.79 -8.48 -5.77
CA TYR A 73 -3.07 -7.80 -5.68
C TYR A 73 -3.50 -7.54 -7.12
N PRO A 74 -4.51 -8.26 -7.64
CA PRO A 74 -4.85 -8.17 -9.05
C PRO A 74 -5.36 -6.76 -9.43
N SER A 75 -5.72 -5.93 -8.45
CA SER A 75 -6.04 -4.51 -8.61
C SER A 75 -6.20 -3.81 -7.25
N LEU A 76 -6.18 -2.48 -7.25
CA LEU A 76 -6.58 -1.64 -6.12
C LEU A 76 -8.00 -1.98 -5.62
N LYS A 77 -8.89 -2.39 -6.54
CA LYS A 77 -10.24 -2.87 -6.24
C LYS A 77 -10.22 -4.09 -5.31
N PHE A 78 -9.32 -5.05 -5.53
CA PHE A 78 -9.20 -6.22 -4.66
C PHE A 78 -8.79 -5.83 -3.23
N TYR A 79 -7.88 -4.87 -3.08
CA TYR A 79 -7.47 -4.39 -1.76
C TYR A 79 -8.63 -3.71 -1.03
N ARG A 80 -9.39 -2.85 -1.75
CA ARG A 80 -10.62 -2.24 -1.25
C ARG A 80 -11.66 -3.30 -0.85
N ASP A 81 -11.91 -4.29 -1.70
CA ASP A 81 -12.86 -5.38 -1.40
C ASP A 81 -12.41 -6.20 -0.17
N HIS A 82 -11.10 -6.38 0.03
CA HIS A 82 -10.57 -7.07 1.19
C HIS A 82 -10.69 -6.21 2.46
N GLY A 83 -10.33 -4.92 2.40
CA GLY A 83 -10.53 -3.97 3.50
C GLY A 83 -12.01 -3.84 3.88
N ASN A 84 -12.89 -3.72 2.87
CA ASN A 84 -14.34 -3.63 3.04
C ASN A 84 -14.98 -4.87 3.67
N LYS A 85 -14.33 -6.05 3.54
CA LYS A 85 -14.74 -7.29 4.23
C LYS A 85 -14.31 -7.31 5.69
N LEU A 86 -13.23 -6.61 6.03
CA LEU A 86 -12.71 -6.50 7.39
C LEU A 86 -13.40 -5.37 8.17
N THR A 87 -13.98 -4.39 7.48
CA THR A 87 -14.79 -3.34 8.09
C THR A 87 -16.24 -3.79 8.24
N THR A 88 -16.73 -3.83 9.48
CA THR A 88 -18.08 -4.29 9.82
C THR A 88 -19.13 -3.17 9.80
N SER A 89 -18.70 -1.92 9.78
CA SER A 89 -19.57 -0.73 9.83
C SER A 89 -19.80 -0.14 8.44
N THR A 90 -21.07 0.01 8.08
CA THR A 90 -21.51 0.81 6.91
C THR A 90 -21.82 2.23 7.36
N CYS A 91 -21.24 3.23 6.68
CA CYS A 91 -21.47 4.64 7.00
C CYS A 91 -22.49 5.25 6.03
N ASN A 92 -23.78 5.01 6.30
CA ASN A 92 -24.89 5.44 5.42
C ASN A 92 -25.23 6.93 5.53
N THR A 93 -24.51 7.69 6.37
CA THR A 93 -24.75 9.11 6.63
C THR A 93 -23.79 10.01 5.86
N THR A 94 -22.96 9.44 4.99
CA THR A 94 -21.93 10.15 4.25
C THR A 94 -21.91 9.75 2.78
N GLU A 95 -21.64 10.70 1.90
CA GLU A 95 -21.36 10.49 0.49
C GLU A 95 -19.84 10.44 0.24
N LEU A 96 -19.38 9.55 -0.66
CA LEU A 96 -18.01 9.60 -1.20
C LEU A 96 -17.97 10.37 -2.50
N LYS A 97 -17.14 11.41 -2.57
CA LYS A 97 -16.75 12.01 -3.85
C LYS A 97 -15.28 11.73 -4.12
N LYS A 98 -14.98 11.20 -5.30
CA LYS A 98 -13.59 10.95 -5.73
C LYS A 98 -13.14 12.08 -6.64
N SER A 99 -11.93 12.53 -6.43
CA SER A 99 -11.31 13.57 -7.24
C SER A 99 -9.82 13.30 -7.41
N LYS A 100 -9.18 14.01 -8.33
CA LYS A 100 -7.74 13.95 -8.56
C LYS A 100 -7.13 15.30 -8.19
N ILE A 101 -5.95 15.28 -7.57
CA ILE A 101 -5.18 16.49 -7.31
C ILE A 101 -4.59 17.00 -8.64
N PRO A 102 -4.87 18.26 -9.04
CA PRO A 102 -4.24 18.85 -10.20
C PRO A 102 -2.70 18.81 -10.12
N LYS A 103 -2.03 18.64 -11.26
CA LYS A 103 -0.56 18.48 -11.31
C LYS A 103 0.18 19.71 -10.76
N GLU A 104 -0.41 20.88 -10.88
CA GLU A 104 0.14 22.16 -10.46
C GLU A 104 0.38 22.19 -8.94
N PHE A 105 -0.51 21.58 -8.15
CA PHE A 105 -0.32 21.47 -6.70
C PHE A 105 0.80 20.48 -6.33
N ARG A 106 1.04 19.45 -7.14
CA ARG A 106 2.15 18.52 -6.94
C ARG A 106 3.49 19.19 -7.24
N ALA A 107 3.57 19.98 -8.31
CA ALA A 107 4.72 20.82 -8.61
C ALA A 107 4.99 21.85 -7.50
N LEU A 108 3.94 22.51 -7.00
CA LEU A 108 4.04 23.46 -5.89
C LEU A 108 4.59 22.78 -4.62
N ALA A 109 4.06 21.61 -4.28
CA ALA A 109 4.52 20.84 -3.12
C ALA A 109 5.99 20.39 -3.27
N HIS A 110 6.40 19.96 -4.47
CA HIS A 110 7.79 19.62 -4.76
C HIS A 110 8.70 20.82 -4.52
N ASN A 111 8.36 21.98 -5.06
CA ASN A 111 9.16 23.20 -4.92
C ASN A 111 9.24 23.67 -3.46
N LEU A 112 8.15 23.59 -2.71
CA LEU A 112 8.12 23.92 -1.28
C LEU A 112 9.09 23.03 -0.50
N VAL A 113 9.00 21.71 -0.68
CA VAL A 113 9.85 20.74 0.02
C VAL A 113 11.31 20.85 -0.41
N LYS A 114 11.56 21.00 -1.72
CA LYS A 114 12.90 21.25 -2.27
C LYS A 114 13.54 22.49 -1.65
N SER A 115 12.83 23.62 -1.63
CA SER A 115 13.35 24.87 -1.05
C SER A 115 13.76 24.74 0.42
N TYR A 116 13.09 23.87 1.17
CA TYR A 116 13.42 23.60 2.56
C TYR A 116 14.56 22.59 2.71
N LEU A 117 14.59 21.52 1.91
CA LEU A 117 15.51 20.39 2.12
C LEU A 117 16.82 20.50 1.33
N GLU A 118 16.82 21.10 0.14
CA GLU A 118 17.99 21.20 -0.73
C GLU A 118 19.19 21.87 -0.02
N PRO A 119 19.04 22.98 0.73
CA PRO A 119 20.16 23.55 1.49
C PRO A 119 20.71 22.64 2.61
N ARG A 120 19.95 21.61 3.02
CA ARG A 120 20.28 20.73 4.14
C ARG A 120 20.83 19.38 3.69
N LEU A 121 20.38 18.90 2.54
CA LEU A 121 20.61 17.53 2.06
C LEU A 121 21.33 17.45 0.71
N GLY A 122 21.58 18.59 0.06
CA GLY A 122 22.17 18.64 -1.28
C GLY A 122 21.13 18.64 -2.39
N SER A 123 21.54 19.03 -3.60
CA SER A 123 20.68 19.13 -4.79
C SER A 123 20.42 17.78 -5.46
N GLU A 124 21.30 16.80 -5.22
CA GLU A 124 21.29 15.47 -5.85
C GLU A 124 20.02 14.66 -5.55
N ILE A 125 19.31 14.94 -4.45
CA ILE A 125 18.05 14.28 -4.10
C ILE A 125 16.83 14.84 -4.86
N PHE A 126 17.00 15.95 -5.60
CA PHE A 126 15.93 16.63 -6.36
C PHE A 126 16.22 16.67 -7.86
N ASP A 127 16.75 15.57 -8.41
CA ASP A 127 16.96 15.43 -9.85
C ASP A 127 15.64 15.48 -10.65
N SER A 128 15.74 15.61 -11.97
CA SER A 128 14.58 15.70 -12.86
C SER A 128 13.69 14.45 -12.85
N LEU A 129 14.18 13.31 -12.38
CA LEU A 129 13.41 12.07 -12.25
C LEU A 129 12.50 12.10 -11.01
N ASN A 130 12.84 12.91 -10.01
CA ASN A 130 12.13 13.03 -8.75
C ASN A 130 11.16 14.22 -8.69
N HIS A 131 10.84 14.82 -9.84
CA HIS A 131 9.81 15.85 -9.96
C HIS A 131 8.42 15.28 -9.68
N TRP A 132 7.72 15.81 -8.68
CA TRP A 132 6.47 15.21 -8.22
C TRP A 132 5.31 15.41 -9.19
N GLU A 133 5.39 16.37 -10.12
CA GLU A 133 4.42 16.49 -11.21
C GLU A 133 4.44 15.30 -12.19
N ASN A 134 5.59 14.60 -12.28
CA ASN A 134 5.78 13.45 -13.15
C ASN A 134 5.27 12.13 -12.53
N SER A 135 4.88 12.15 -11.25
CA SER A 135 4.29 10.96 -10.61
C SER A 135 2.89 10.67 -11.15
N GLU A 136 2.37 9.49 -10.84
CA GLU A 136 0.96 9.17 -11.10
C GLU A 136 0.01 10.17 -10.40
N PRO A 137 -1.17 10.46 -10.97
CA PRO A 137 -2.12 11.37 -10.34
C PRO A 137 -2.50 10.92 -8.93
N LEU A 138 -2.40 11.83 -7.96
CA LEU A 138 -2.86 11.57 -6.60
C LEU A 138 -4.39 11.62 -6.56
N GLU A 139 -4.98 10.55 -6.02
CA GLU A 139 -6.42 10.47 -5.79
C GLU A 139 -6.76 11.01 -4.39
N ILE A 140 -7.85 11.78 -4.29
CA ILE A 140 -8.47 12.18 -3.02
C ILE A 140 -9.89 11.63 -2.98
N GLU A 141 -10.27 11.14 -1.81
CA GLU A 141 -11.63 10.75 -1.50
C GLU A 141 -12.20 11.70 -0.43
N TRP A 142 -13.30 12.36 -0.76
CA TRP A 142 -14.06 13.23 0.13
C TRP A 142 -15.17 12.43 0.79
N LEU A 143 -15.16 12.36 2.12
CA LEU A 143 -16.29 11.86 2.91
C LEU A 143 -17.11 13.05 3.39
N ILE A 144 -18.31 13.20 2.83
CA ILE A 144 -19.17 14.36 3.06
C ILE A 144 -20.41 13.87 3.81
N PRO A 145 -20.64 14.30 5.07
CA PRO A 145 -21.90 14.03 5.77
C PRO A 145 -23.10 14.55 4.96
N HIS A 146 -24.19 13.78 4.88
CA HIS A 146 -25.37 14.16 4.07
C HIS A 146 -26.03 15.48 4.50
N ASN A 147 -25.79 15.92 5.74
CA ASN A 147 -26.26 17.20 6.25
C ASN A 147 -25.31 18.37 5.94
N LEU A 148 -24.24 18.14 5.17
CA LEU A 148 -23.24 19.14 4.78
C LEU A 148 -22.99 19.10 3.28
N GLU A 149 -22.59 20.25 2.75
CA GLU A 149 -22.13 20.37 1.36
C GLU A 149 -20.62 20.63 1.33
N LEU A 150 -19.97 20.21 0.25
CA LEU A 150 -18.56 20.53 0.03
C LEU A 150 -18.45 21.99 -0.43
N ASN A 151 -18.09 22.88 0.49
CA ASN A 151 -17.85 24.30 0.21
C ASN A 151 -16.59 24.79 0.94
N ALA A 152 -16.11 25.99 0.57
CA ALA A 152 -14.86 26.55 1.10
C ALA A 152 -14.95 27.04 2.56
N GLU A 153 -16.16 27.19 3.10
CA GLU A 153 -16.38 27.71 4.46
C GLU A 153 -16.44 26.59 5.50
N ASN A 154 -16.75 25.37 5.07
CA ASN A 154 -16.82 24.22 5.96
C ASN A 154 -15.43 23.76 6.40
N PRO A 155 -15.24 23.44 7.70
CA PRO A 155 -13.96 22.92 8.18
C PRO A 155 -13.67 21.55 7.55
N ILE A 156 -12.43 21.38 7.09
CA ILE A 156 -11.97 20.14 6.45
C ILE A 156 -10.99 19.43 7.37
N LEU A 157 -11.25 18.15 7.65
CA LEU A 157 -10.27 17.27 8.29
C LEU A 157 -9.48 16.54 7.20
N LEU A 158 -8.18 16.82 7.11
CA LEU A 158 -7.28 16.07 6.24
C LEU A 158 -6.79 14.81 6.95
N TYR A 159 -7.13 13.64 6.41
CA TYR A 159 -6.72 12.35 6.95
C TYR A 159 -5.72 11.66 6.02
N PHE A 160 -4.54 11.38 6.56
CA PHE A 160 -3.56 10.51 5.91
C PHE A 160 -3.69 9.11 6.48
N HIS A 161 -3.98 8.14 5.61
CA HIS A 161 -4.07 6.75 6.06
C HIS A 161 -2.69 6.26 6.54
N GLY A 162 -2.69 5.45 7.59
CA GLY A 162 -1.50 4.74 8.04
C GLY A 162 -1.12 3.57 7.11
N GLY A 163 -0.19 2.73 7.56
CA GLY A 163 0.26 1.53 6.84
C GLY A 163 1.72 1.58 6.36
N GLY A 164 2.53 2.40 7.02
CA GLY A 164 3.99 2.30 6.94
C GLY A 164 4.57 2.64 5.58
N PHE A 165 3.84 3.38 4.73
CA PHE A 165 4.23 3.77 3.37
C PHE A 165 4.32 2.62 2.36
N PHE A 166 3.79 1.43 2.69
CA PHE A 166 3.77 0.28 1.77
C PHE A 166 2.44 -0.49 1.78
N GLU A 167 1.61 -0.33 2.81
CA GLU A 167 0.24 -0.83 2.86
C GLU A 167 -0.71 0.33 3.22
N GLY A 168 -1.99 0.16 2.92
CA GLY A 168 -3.04 1.10 3.32
C GLY A 168 -4.02 1.43 2.19
N ALA A 169 -5.29 1.47 2.54
CA ALA A 169 -6.36 2.03 1.72
C ALA A 169 -7.44 2.56 2.66
N LEU A 170 -8.20 3.54 2.18
CA LEU A 170 -9.47 3.92 2.80
C LEU A 170 -10.43 2.73 2.70
N GLY A 171 -10.60 2.01 3.81
CA GLY A 171 -11.57 0.94 3.97
C GLY A 171 -12.83 1.47 4.64
N ILE A 172 -13.56 2.36 3.96
CA ILE A 172 -14.89 2.78 4.43
C ILE A 172 -15.91 2.18 3.49
N LYS A 173 -16.77 1.33 4.05
CA LYS A 173 -17.91 0.76 3.35
C LYS A 173 -19.05 1.76 3.43
N LEU A 174 -19.42 2.32 2.28
CA LEU A 174 -20.59 3.20 2.13
C LEU A 174 -21.74 2.41 1.51
#